data_AF-A0A3P3RLZ1-F1
#
_entry.id   AF-A0A3P3RLZ1-F1
#
_cell.length_a   1.000
_cell.length_b   1.000
_cell.length_c   1.000
_cell.angle_alpha   90.00
_cell.angle_beta   90.00
_cell.angle_gamma   90.00
#
_symmetry.space_group_name_H-M   'P 1'
#
loop_
_entity.id
_entity.type
_entity.pdbx_description
1 polymer ?
#
loop_
_entity_poly.entity_id
_entity_poly.type
_entity_poly.pdbx_seq_one_letter_code
_entity_poly.pdbx_strand_id
1 'polypeptide(L)' 'MEFLYEMDIVAFPSVVAANIDYTGEYISRRCRTLTDAELLQRVDASNYRLTTLGESFITGKATADEIEFDG' A
#
# COMPACT_ATOMS: atom_id res chain seq x y z
N MET A 1 -5.89 -20.76 -8.64
CA MET A 1 -5.20 -19.71 -7.87
C MET A 1 -5.01 -18.43 -8.69
N GLU A 2 -5.73 -18.24 -9.79
CA GLU A 2 -5.54 -17.09 -10.71
C GLU A 2 -6.43 -15.88 -10.36
N PHE A 3 -7.52 -16.10 -9.62
CA PHE A 3 -8.55 -15.08 -9.36
C PHE A 3 -8.14 -13.93 -8.41
N LEU A 4 -7.12 -14.15 -7.56
CA LEU A 4 -6.66 -13.11 -6.62
C LEU A 4 -5.75 -12.06 -7.28
N TYR A 5 -5.14 -12.39 -8.42
CA TYR A 5 -4.31 -11.43 -9.17
C TYR A 5 -5.14 -10.45 -10.02
N GLU A 6 -6.41 -10.78 -10.28
CA GLU A 6 -7.30 -10.00 -11.14
C GLU A 6 -8.11 -8.93 -10.37
N MET A 7 -8.13 -9.00 -9.04
CA MET A 7 -8.85 -8.07 -8.18
C MET A 7 -7.88 -7.09 -7.54
N ASP A 8 -8.06 -5.79 -7.85
CA ASP A 8 -7.44 -4.70 -7.09
C ASP A 8 -7.70 -4.90 -5.59
N ILE A 9 -6.67 -5.30 -4.84
CA ILE A 9 -6.79 -5.56 -3.41
C ILE A 9 -7.07 -4.24 -2.69
N VAL A 10 -8.24 -4.16 -2.05
CA VAL A 10 -8.61 -3.08 -1.13
C VAL A 10 -8.63 -3.64 0.28
N ALA A 11 -7.83 -3.07 1.18
CA ALA A 11 -7.71 -3.58 2.54
C ALA A 11 -7.60 -2.48 3.60
N PHE A 12 -8.15 -2.80 4.77
CA PHE A 12 -7.98 -2.01 5.98
C PHE A 12 -6.59 -2.30 6.61
N PRO A 13 -5.90 -1.29 7.17
CA PRO A 13 -4.63 -1.46 7.88
C PRO A 13 -4.65 -2.56 8.95
N SER A 14 -5.76 -2.70 9.67
CA SER A 14 -5.93 -3.73 10.71
C SER A 14 -5.97 -5.16 10.12
N VAL A 15 -6.59 -5.33 8.95
CA VAL A 15 -6.61 -6.62 8.23
C VAL A 15 -5.21 -6.95 7.74
N VAL A 16 -4.50 -5.98 7.14
CA VAL A 16 -3.10 -6.17 6.72
C VAL A 16 -2.24 -6.56 7.92
N ALA A 17 -2.29 -5.79 9.01
CA ALA A 17 -1.52 -6.01 10.23
C ALA A 17 -1.68 -7.42 10.80
N ALA A 18 -2.91 -7.93 10.87
CA ALA A 18 -3.22 -9.27 11.36
C ALA A 18 -2.65 -10.41 10.49
N ASN A 19 -2.34 -10.14 9.21
CA ASN A 19 -1.81 -11.14 8.27
C ASN A 19 -0.28 -11.14 8.17
N ILE A 20 0.40 -10.10 8.65
CA ILE A 20 1.86 -9.98 8.58
C ILE A 20 2.51 -9.80 9.95
N ASP A 21 1.77 -10.09 11.02
CA ASP A 21 2.23 -10.04 12.42
C ASP A 21 2.77 -8.67 12.87
N TYR A 22 2.17 -7.58 12.37
CA TYR A 22 2.46 -6.20 12.80
C TYR A 22 1.28 -5.62 13.60
N THR A 23 1.53 -4.53 14.33
CA THR A 23 0.44 -3.79 15.00
C THR A 23 -0.35 -2.94 14.01
N GLY A 24 -1.65 -2.81 14.24
CA GLY A 24 -2.52 -1.94 13.43
C GLY A 24 -2.09 -0.47 13.45
N GLU A 25 -1.52 0.01 14.56
CA GLU A 25 -0.99 1.37 14.66
C GLU A 25 0.22 1.59 13.73
N TYR A 26 1.18 0.65 13.74
CA TYR A 26 2.35 0.70 12.87
C TYR A 26 1.93 0.69 11.40
N ILE A 27 1.05 -0.24 11.02
CA ILE A 27 0.58 -0.33 9.63
C ILE A 27 -0.21 0.91 9.23
N SER A 28 -1.05 1.46 10.10
CA SER A 28 -1.76 2.71 9.80
C SER A 28 -0.80 3.88 9.53
N ARG A 29 0.29 3.97 10.30
CA ARG A 29 1.33 4.98 10.09
C ARG A 29 2.06 4.76 8.78
N ARG A 30 2.43 3.50 8.48
CA ARG A 30 3.10 3.14 7.24
C ARG A 30 2.23 3.39 6.01
N CYS A 31 0.93 3.09 6.08
CA CYS A 31 0.00 3.36 4.98
C CYS A 31 -0.12 4.85 4.67
N ARG A 32 -0.06 5.74 5.68
CA ARG A 32 -0.01 7.20 5.45
C ARG A 32 1.25 7.58 4.69
N THR A 33 2.41 7.20 5.20
CA THR A 33 3.70 7.44 4.54
C THR A 33 3.75 6.92 3.10
N LEU A 34 3.19 5.74 2.83
CA LEU A 34 3.12 5.20 1.47
C LEU A 34 2.09 5.91 0.59
N THR A 35 1.08 6.57 1.17
CA THR A 35 0.14 7.42 0.44
C THR A 35 0.77 8.76 0.09
N ASP A 36 1.53 9.34 1.02
CA ASP A 36 2.28 10.59 0.81
C ASP A 36 3.30 10.41 -0.32
N ALA A 37 3.87 9.22 -0.44
CA ALA A 37 4.77 8.80 -1.52
C ALA A 37 4.06 8.30 -2.80
N GLU A 38 2.74 8.48 -2.91
CA GLU A 38 1.90 8.05 -4.04
C GLU A 38 1.91 6.55 -4.38
N LEU A 39 2.44 5.69 -3.50
CA LEU A 39 2.48 4.23 -3.67
C LEU A 39 1.16 3.56 -3.27
N LEU A 40 0.44 4.17 -2.33
CA LEU A 40 -0.91 3.79 -1.95
C LEU A 40 -1.87 4.96 -2.21
N GLN A 41 -3.14 4.62 -2.38
CA GLN A 41 -4.24 5.58 -2.37
C GLN A 41 -5.28 5.16 -1.34
N ARG A 42 -5.88 6.14 -0.67
CA ARG A 42 -7.06 5.92 0.17
C ARG A 42 -8.28 5.73 -0.71
N VAL A 43 -8.98 4.61 -0.55
CA VAL A 43 -10.26 4.33 -1.22
C VAL A 43 -11.42 4.94 -0.43
N ASP A 44 -11.29 4.95 0.90
CA ASP A 44 -12.20 5.62 1.83
C ASP A 44 -11.45 6.08 3.10
N ALA A 45 -12.20 6.41 4.17
CA ALA A 45 -11.64 6.86 5.45
C ALA A 45 -10.62 5.87 6.07
N SER A 46 -10.69 4.61 5.70
CA SER A 46 -10.04 3.49 6.40
C SER A 46 -9.37 2.47 5.49
N ASN A 47 -9.73 2.41 4.21
CA ASN A 47 -9.20 1.45 3.24
C ASN A 47 -8.14 2.05 2.32
N TYR A 48 -7.18 1.21 1.96
CA TYR A 48 -6.10 1.53 1.02
C TYR A 48 -6.06 0.55 -0.14
N ARG A 49 -5.50 1.01 -1.26
CA ARG A 49 -5.17 0.22 -2.45
C ARG A 49 -3.81 0.65 -2.99
N LEU A 50 -3.10 -0.24 -3.68
CA LEU A 50 -1.95 0.12 -4.52
C LEU A 50 -2.35 1.10 -5.63
N THR A 51 -1.43 2.02 -5.95
CA THR A 51 -1.49 2.79 -7.19
C THR A 51 -0.73 2.07 -8.28
N THR A 52 -0.81 2.56 -9.53
CA THR A 52 0.03 2.08 -10.63
C THR A 52 1.53 2.25 -10.32
N LEU A 53 1.91 3.32 -9.61
CA LEU A 53 3.28 3.54 -9.16
C LEU A 53 3.68 2.50 -8.10
N GLY A 54 2.81 2.25 -7.12
CA GLY A 54 3.03 1.22 -6.10
C GLY A 54 3.22 -0.18 -6.68
N GLU A 55 2.40 -0.56 -7.67
CA GLU A 55 2.56 -1.83 -8.39
C GLU A 55 3.88 -1.87 -9.17
N SER A 56 4.23 -0.79 -9.85
CA SER A 56 5.51 -0.67 -10.58
C SER A 56 6.71 -0.79 -9.64
N PHE A 57 6.64 -0.20 -8.45
CA PHE A 57 7.70 -0.29 -7.45
C PHE A 57 7.88 -1.72 -6.92
N ILE A 58 6.80 -2.41 -6.56
CA ILE A 58 6.86 -3.81 -6.06
C ILE A 58 7.37 -4.77 -7.14
N THR A 59 7.05 -4.50 -8.41
CA THR A 59 7.52 -5.29 -9.56
C THR A 59 8.91 -4.91 -10.04
N GLY A 60 9.58 -3.94 -9.40
CA GLY A 60 10.93 -3.48 -9.75
C GLY A 60 10.99 -2.67 -11.05
N LYS A 61 9.85 -2.21 -11.56
CA LYS A 61 9.74 -1.33 -12.73
C LYS A 61 9.94 0.15 -12.38
N ALA A 62 9.72 0.52 -11.12
CA ALA A 62 10.09 1.81 -10.55
C ALA A 62 11.11 1.62 -9.43
N THR A 63 12.03 2.57 -9.29
CA THR A 63 13.13 2.58 -8.32
C THR A 63 12.83 3.50 -7.15
N ALA A 64 13.58 3.35 -6.06
CA ALA A 64 13.40 4.20 -4.87
C ALA A 64 13.70 5.67 -5.14
N ASP A 65 14.61 5.97 -6.06
CA ASP A 65 14.99 7.34 -6.42
C ASP A 65 13.90 8.08 -7.21
N GLU A 66 12.93 7.34 -7.76
CA GLU A 66 11.78 7.88 -8.49
C GLU A 66 10.57 8.16 -7.59
N ILE A 67 10.69 7.90 -6.28
CA ILE A 67 9.62 8.11 -5.30
C ILE A 67 9.94 9.35 -4.46
N GLU A 68 9.08 10.37 -4.57
CA GLU A 68 9.15 11.54 -3.70
C GLU A 68 8.61 11.22 -2.30
N PHE A 69 9.30 11.70 -1.27
CA PHE A 69 8.89 11.55 0.13
C PHE A 69 8.87 12.94 0.78
N ASP A 70 7.68 13.46 1.04
CA ASP A 70 7.49 14.60 1.93
C ASP A 70 7.46 14.08 3.38
N GLY A 71 8.64 13.91 3.97
CA GLY A 71 8.86 13.43 5.34
C GLY A 71 9.24 14.53 6.32
#